data_AF-A0A438FT97-F1
#
_entry.id   AF-A0A438FT97-F1
#
_cell.length_a   1.000
_cell.length_b   1.000
_cell.length_c   1.000
_cell.angle_alpha   90.00
_cell.angle_beta   90.00
_cell.angle_gamma   90.00
#
_symmetry.space_group_name_H-M   'P 1'
#
loop_
_entity.id
_entity.type
_entity.pdbx_description
1 polymer ?
#
loop_
_entity_poly.entity_id
_entity_poly.type
_entity_poly.pdbx_seq_one_letter_code
_entity_poly.pdbx_strand_id
1 'polypeptide(L)'
;MKQIADQKRRDVSFEVGDLVFLKLHPYRQQTAFKRAHQKLASRFYGPYPELPPVNEEGVVILEPQHILNTRWVKRGNKFEEENLIQWKHLPVEDATWETNQSLLERFPPMDLGDKRPLNGGVLIDHDDLRGAINQIPNIWDEWEREEQLDLDWVVAVESLTCRRKWVIRSESFPSFLFPFVMLVYELVHDNEVCVIPIVGMGGVGKTTLAQLAYHDDRVKNHFDLRAWVCVSDDFDVLRITKTLLQSIASYAREINDLNLLQVKLKEKLSGKKFLLVLDDVWNENYDKWDRLCTPLRAGGPGSKVIITTRNMGVASHTRTVSPYPLQELSNDDCRAVFAQHALGARNFEAHPHVKVIGEEMVNRCRGLPLVAKALGGILRNELNHEAWDDILKSKIWDLPEEKSGVLPALKLSYHHLPSHLKQCFAYCAIFPKGYEFKKDELILLWMGEGFLQQTKGKKQWRT
;
A
#
# COMPACT_ATOMS: atom_id res chain seq x y z
N MET A 1 60.35 35.92 15.58
CA MET A 1 60.32 34.63 14.84
C MET A 1 58.97 34.28 14.23
N LYS A 2 57.82 34.57 14.87
CA LYS A 2 56.47 34.28 14.31
C LYS A 2 56.16 35.04 13.00
N GLN A 3 56.44 36.36 12.97
CA GLN A 3 56.21 37.22 11.79
C GLN A 3 57.01 36.84 10.53
N ILE A 4 58.19 36.23 10.67
CA ILE A 4 59.02 35.80 9.52
C ILE A 4 58.55 34.43 8.99
N ALA A 5 57.96 33.59 9.86
CA ALA A 5 57.45 32.27 9.47
C ALA A 5 56.11 32.35 8.72
N ASP A 6 55.30 33.37 8.97
CA ASP A 6 53.99 33.54 8.33
C ASP A 6 54.07 34.21 6.93
N GLN A 7 55.19 34.85 6.57
CA GLN A 7 55.42 35.46 5.24
C GLN A 7 55.49 34.44 4.07
N LYS A 8 55.55 33.14 4.36
CA LYS A 8 55.57 32.06 3.35
C LYS A 8 54.32 31.17 3.37
N ARG A 9 53.30 31.48 4.17
CA ARG A 9 52.02 30.76 4.11
C ARG A 9 51.25 31.25 2.89
N ARG A 10 50.80 30.30 2.07
CA ARG A 10 49.76 30.57 1.07
C ARG A 10 48.43 30.56 1.81
N ASP A 11 47.58 31.55 1.55
CA ASP A 11 46.18 31.44 1.93
C ASP A 11 45.57 30.30 1.10
N VAL A 12 45.17 29.25 1.79
CA VAL A 12 44.49 28.09 1.21
C VAL A 12 43.06 28.14 1.75
N SER A 13 42.09 28.33 0.86
CA SER A 13 40.67 28.18 1.18
C SER A 13 40.29 26.70 1.07
N PHE A 14 39.58 26.19 2.07
CA PHE A 14 39.01 24.85 2.07
C PHE A 14 37.49 24.95 1.91
N GLU A 15 36.89 24.00 1.21
CA GLU A 15 35.44 23.81 1.20
C GLU A 15 35.04 22.84 2.33
N VAL A 16 33.83 23.01 2.88
CA VAL A 16 33.31 22.11 3.92
C VAL A 16 33.25 20.68 3.36
N GLY A 17 33.90 19.73 4.04
CA GLY A 17 34.09 18.35 3.56
C GLY A 17 35.49 18.06 2.99
N ASP A 18 36.34 19.06 2.76
CA ASP A 18 37.74 18.84 2.37
C ASP A 18 38.50 18.09 3.49
N LEU A 19 39.32 17.11 3.10
CA LEU A 19 40.13 16.35 4.05
C LEU A 19 41.41 17.11 4.41
N VAL A 20 41.47 17.60 5.66
CA VAL A 20 42.60 18.37 6.18
C VAL A 20 43.41 17.59 7.22
N PHE A 21 44.70 17.89 7.29
CA PHE A 21 45.60 17.38 8.33
C PHE A 21 46.00 18.51 9.28
N LEU A 22 45.65 18.36 10.56
CA LEU A 22 45.87 19.36 11.61
C LEU A 22 47.27 19.27 12.22
N LYS A 23 47.97 20.40 12.31
CA LYS A 23 49.30 20.49 12.92
C LYS A 23 49.22 20.95 14.38
N LEU A 24 49.17 20.02 15.33
CA LEU A 24 49.12 20.35 16.76
C LEU A 24 50.52 20.75 17.30
N HIS A 25 50.58 21.77 18.17
CA HIS A 25 51.81 22.10 18.90
C HIS A 25 51.99 21.16 20.12
N PRO A 26 53.24 20.82 20.49
CA PRO A 26 53.49 19.63 21.30
C PRO A 26 53.16 19.85 22.78
N TYR A 27 52.00 19.38 23.23
CA TYR A 27 51.85 18.85 24.57
C TYR A 27 52.06 17.34 24.53
N ARG A 28 53.03 16.86 25.32
CA ARG A 28 53.45 15.45 25.39
C ARG A 28 52.23 14.53 25.60
N GLN A 29 51.94 13.68 24.62
CA GLN A 29 51.23 12.42 24.86
C GLN A 29 52.03 11.28 24.23
N GLN A 30 52.43 10.32 25.06
CA GLN A 30 53.08 9.08 24.67
C GLN A 30 52.01 8.01 24.51
N THR A 31 51.42 7.89 23.32
CA THR A 31 50.69 6.68 22.91
C THR A 31 51.03 6.37 21.46
N ALA A 32 51.89 5.38 21.29
CA ALA A 32 52.47 4.98 20.03
C ALA A 32 51.53 4.02 19.26
N PHE A 33 50.80 4.53 18.28
CA PHE A 33 50.25 3.69 17.20
C PHE A 33 51.24 3.68 16.03
N LYS A 34 51.66 2.48 15.58
CA LYS A 34 52.41 2.33 14.32
C LYS A 34 51.51 2.73 13.15
N ARG A 35 51.96 3.67 12.31
CA ARG A 35 51.23 4.16 11.12
C ARG A 35 52.10 4.04 9.86
N ALA A 36 51.44 3.89 8.70
CA ALA A 36 52.06 3.54 7.42
C ALA A 36 53.07 4.56 6.84
N HIS A 37 53.02 5.83 7.26
CA HIS A 37 53.89 6.89 6.73
C HIS A 37 54.64 7.66 7.84
N GLN A 38 55.85 7.22 8.19
CA GLN A 38 56.64 7.76 9.31
C GLN A 38 57.10 9.21 9.15
N LYS A 39 57.22 9.75 7.92
CA LYS A 39 57.78 11.10 7.70
C LYS A 39 56.82 12.26 8.07
N LEU A 40 55.51 12.05 8.04
CA LEU A 40 54.50 13.07 8.38
C LEU A 40 53.88 12.89 9.78
N ALA A 41 54.06 11.71 10.38
CA ALA A 41 53.35 11.27 11.58
C ALA A 41 53.70 12.03 12.88
N SER A 42 54.82 12.75 12.95
CA SER A 42 55.25 13.39 14.19
C SER A 42 54.64 14.78 14.42
N ARG A 43 53.97 15.37 13.42
CA ARG A 43 53.51 16.78 13.49
C ARG A 43 52.09 17.04 12.99
N PHE A 44 51.48 16.13 12.24
CA PHE A 44 50.16 16.34 11.62
C PHE A 44 49.20 15.17 11.92
N TYR A 45 47.94 15.49 12.20
CA TYR A 45 46.88 14.56 12.63
C TYR A 45 45.69 14.63 11.67
N GLY A 46 45.07 13.49 11.36
CA GLY A 46 43.96 13.39 10.41
C GLY A 46 44.09 12.16 9.51
N PRO A 47 43.40 12.13 8.35
CA PRO A 47 42.61 13.24 7.80
C PRO A 47 41.29 13.45 8.56
N TYR A 48 40.85 14.70 8.69
CA TYR A 48 39.53 15.09 9.21
C TYR A 48 38.80 15.93 8.16
N PRO A 49 37.46 15.81 8.03
CA PRO A 49 36.69 16.71 7.18
C PRO A 49 36.65 18.13 7.77
N GLU A 50 36.78 19.14 6.92
CA GLU A 50 36.57 20.54 7.29
C GLU A 50 35.12 20.72 7.79
N LEU A 51 34.95 21.33 8.97
CA LEU A 51 33.65 21.51 9.64
C LEU A 51 32.93 22.78 9.14
N PRO A 52 31.60 22.90 9.32
CA PRO A 52 30.86 24.10 8.95
C PRO A 52 31.36 25.34 9.73
N PRO A 53 31.17 26.55 9.18
CA PRO A 53 31.64 27.79 9.79
C PRO A 53 31.07 27.95 11.22
N VAL A 54 31.91 28.48 12.09
CA VAL A 54 31.64 28.62 13.52
C VAL A 54 31.56 30.11 13.85
N ASN A 55 30.61 30.51 14.70
CA ASN A 55 30.50 31.90 15.15
C ASN A 55 31.67 32.30 16.09
N GLU A 56 31.76 33.58 16.47
CA GLU A 56 32.84 34.10 17.34
C GLU A 56 32.93 33.41 18.71
N GLU A 57 31.88 32.68 19.12
CA GLU A 57 31.75 31.96 20.40
C GLU A 57 32.10 30.47 20.29
N GLY A 58 32.47 29.97 19.10
CA GLY A 58 32.81 28.56 18.92
C GLY A 58 31.62 27.63 18.62
N VAL A 59 30.45 28.17 18.28
CA VAL A 59 29.23 27.42 17.93
C VAL A 59 29.06 27.29 16.41
N VAL A 60 28.83 26.05 15.94
CA VAL A 60 28.61 25.75 14.52
C VAL A 60 27.37 26.47 14.00
N ILE A 61 27.52 27.24 12.92
CA ILE A 61 26.41 27.94 12.26
C ILE A 61 25.72 26.94 11.33
N LEU A 62 24.55 26.47 11.73
CA LEU A 62 23.73 25.56 10.94
C LEU A 62 22.66 26.36 10.20
N GLU A 63 22.64 26.30 8.87
CA GLU A 63 21.58 26.85 8.03
C GLU A 63 20.74 25.70 7.45
N PRO A 64 19.40 25.73 7.48
CA PRO A 64 18.58 24.69 6.88
C PRO A 64 18.63 24.75 5.34
N GLN A 65 18.94 23.63 4.70
CA GLN A 65 19.04 23.51 3.23
C GLN A 65 17.77 22.89 2.63
N HIS A 66 17.31 21.75 3.15
CA HIS A 66 16.12 21.02 2.69
C HIS A 66 15.36 20.42 3.87
N ILE A 67 14.04 20.29 3.72
CA ILE A 67 13.23 19.44 4.61
C ILE A 67 13.15 18.07 3.96
N LEU A 68 13.74 17.07 4.62
CA LEU A 68 13.81 15.70 4.10
C LEU A 68 12.58 14.88 4.49
N ASN A 69 12.01 15.15 5.67
CA ASN A 69 10.81 14.49 6.19
C ASN A 69 10.12 15.41 7.23
N THR A 70 8.86 15.14 7.54
CA THR A 70 8.07 15.85 8.56
C THR A 70 7.36 14.83 9.44
N ARG A 71 7.30 15.07 10.75
CA ARG A 71 6.61 14.21 11.73
C ARG A 71 5.90 15.07 12.78
N TRP A 72 4.91 14.50 13.46
CA TRP A 72 4.25 15.15 14.60
C TRP A 72 4.63 14.46 15.90
N VAL A 73 5.09 15.23 16.90
CA VAL A 73 5.51 14.69 18.20
C VAL A 73 4.61 15.23 19.31
N LYS A 74 4.12 14.34 20.19
CA LYS A 74 3.31 14.70 21.35
C LYS A 74 4.21 15.17 22.50
N ARG A 75 4.09 16.44 22.90
CA ARG A 75 4.71 16.99 24.11
C ARG A 75 3.62 17.44 25.08
N GLY A 76 3.34 16.61 26.08
CA GLY A 76 2.23 16.82 27.00
C GLY A 76 0.86 16.69 26.30
N ASN A 77 0.02 17.74 26.40
CA ASN A 77 -1.32 17.79 25.79
C ASN A 77 -1.34 18.49 24.42
N LYS A 78 -0.18 18.81 23.83
CA LYS A 78 -0.09 19.47 22.54
C LYS A 78 0.71 18.64 21.55
N PHE A 79 0.34 18.75 20.28
CA PHE A 79 1.08 18.18 19.16
C PHE A 79 1.89 19.28 18.49
N GLU A 80 3.18 19.00 18.28
CA GLU A 80 4.13 19.91 17.65
C GLU A 80 4.68 19.24 16.39
N GLU A 81 4.72 19.99 15.29
CA GLU A 81 5.31 19.55 14.03
C GLU A 81 6.85 19.66 14.11
N GLU A 82 7.54 18.55 13.86
CA GLU A 82 9.00 18.48 13.72
C GLU A 82 9.37 18.16 12.27
N ASN A 83 10.36 18.86 11.74
CA ASN A 83 10.90 18.69 10.41
C ASN A 83 12.32 18.13 10.49
N LEU A 84 12.62 17.10 9.69
CA LEU A 84 13.97 16.58 9.51
C LEU A 84 14.72 17.50 8.56
N ILE A 85 15.59 18.32 9.11
CA ILE A 85 16.32 19.35 8.39
C ILE A 85 17.66 18.80 7.92
N GLN A 86 17.85 18.78 6.61
CA GLN A 86 19.20 18.72 6.05
C GLN A 86 19.87 20.08 6.26
N TRP A 87 20.94 20.10 7.02
CA TRP A 87 21.73 21.30 7.24
C TRP A 87 22.68 21.54 6.07
N LYS A 88 22.82 22.80 5.69
CA LYS A 88 23.73 23.24 4.66
C LYS A 88 25.16 22.86 5.05
N HIS A 89 25.87 22.24 4.12
CA HIS A 89 27.24 21.77 4.30
C HIS A 89 27.42 20.57 5.25
N LEU A 90 26.33 19.93 5.70
CA LEU A 90 26.39 18.64 6.38
C LEU A 90 25.84 17.53 5.48
N PRO A 91 26.38 16.30 5.57
CA PRO A 91 25.83 15.16 4.87
C PRO A 91 24.40 14.86 5.37
N VAL A 92 23.59 14.22 4.53
CA VAL A 92 22.20 13.88 4.83
C VAL A 92 22.05 13.04 6.10
N GLU A 93 23.06 12.24 6.43
CA GLU A 93 23.12 11.41 7.63
C GLU A 93 23.19 12.21 8.95
N ASP A 94 23.62 13.48 8.89
CA ASP A 94 23.68 14.39 10.04
C ASP A 94 22.43 15.31 10.14
N ALA A 95 21.37 15.00 9.40
CA ALA A 95 20.10 15.72 9.50
C ALA A 95 19.47 15.58 10.89
N THR A 96 18.88 16.66 11.42
CA THR A 96 18.25 16.64 12.75
C THR A 96 16.79 17.06 12.71
N TRP A 97 16.00 16.55 13.65
CA TRP A 97 14.60 16.90 13.82
C TRP A 97 14.48 18.21 14.60
N GLU A 98 13.81 19.20 14.03
CA GLU A 98 13.61 20.53 14.61
C GLU A 98 12.13 20.91 14.57
N THR A 99 11.62 21.57 15.62
CA THR A 99 10.22 22.00 15.62
C THR A 99 10.04 23.21 14.71
N ASN A 100 8.84 23.36 14.12
CA ASN A 100 8.54 24.57 13.35
C ASN A 100 8.76 25.85 14.17
N GLN A 101 8.46 25.79 15.47
CA GLN A 101 8.70 26.91 16.37
C GLN A 101 10.20 27.19 16.58
N SER A 102 11.04 26.18 16.80
CA SER A 102 12.49 26.38 16.96
C SER A 102 13.14 26.95 15.70
N LEU A 103 12.67 26.52 14.53
CA LEU A 103 13.15 27.01 13.24
C LEU A 103 12.74 28.46 12.99
N LEU A 104 11.48 28.82 13.27
CA LEU A 104 11.00 30.20 13.10
C LEU A 104 11.65 31.18 14.10
N GLU A 105 11.93 30.73 15.33
CA GLU A 105 12.66 31.51 16.33
C GLU A 105 14.14 31.71 15.93
N ARG A 106 14.77 30.70 15.34
CA ARG A 106 16.18 30.77 14.89
C ARG A 106 16.37 31.44 13.53
N PHE A 107 15.37 31.41 12.64
CA PHE A 107 15.46 31.90 11.26
C PHE A 107 14.21 32.71 10.81
N PRO A 108 14.01 33.94 11.32
CA PRO A 108 12.71 34.64 11.28
C PRO A 108 12.22 35.30 9.96
N PRO A 109 12.89 35.19 8.80
CA PRO A 109 12.26 35.47 7.50
C PRO A 109 12.16 34.24 6.57
N MET A 110 12.31 33.02 7.10
CA MET A 110 12.39 31.82 6.29
C MET A 110 11.00 31.27 5.91
N ASP A 111 10.67 31.30 4.61
CA ASP A 111 9.55 30.52 4.08
C ASP A 111 9.98 29.04 3.98
N LEU A 112 9.43 28.20 4.86
CA LEU A 112 9.68 26.76 4.89
C LEU A 112 9.02 26.03 3.71
N GLY A 113 8.06 26.66 3.01
CA GLY A 113 7.39 26.11 1.83
C GLY A 113 8.36 25.87 0.67
N ASP A 114 9.29 26.80 0.47
CA ASP A 114 10.26 26.81 -0.64
C ASP A 114 11.34 25.72 -0.50
N LYS A 115 11.44 25.13 0.69
CA LYS A 115 12.44 24.10 1.04
C LYS A 115 11.90 22.67 0.90
N ARG A 116 10.63 22.51 0.53
CA ARG A 116 9.99 21.22 0.22
C ARG A 116 10.30 20.82 -1.23
N PRO A 117 10.57 19.54 -1.54
CA PRO A 117 10.85 19.12 -2.92
C PRO A 117 9.66 19.40 -3.86
N LEU A 118 9.93 20.03 -5.01
CA LEU A 118 8.92 20.36 -6.03
C LEU A 118 8.44 19.15 -6.86
N ASN A 119 9.04 17.97 -6.69
CA ASN A 119 8.68 16.74 -7.39
C ASN A 119 8.54 15.59 -6.38
N GLY A 120 7.34 15.00 -6.31
CA GLY A 120 7.08 13.77 -5.55
C GLY A 120 5.92 13.98 -4.60
N GLY A 121 4.77 13.40 -4.95
CA GLY A 121 3.54 13.53 -4.18
C GLY A 121 3.73 13.15 -2.72
N VAL A 122 2.97 13.83 -1.86
CA VAL A 122 2.81 13.51 -0.45
C VAL A 122 2.45 12.03 -0.32
N LEU A 123 3.45 11.21 -0.02
CA LEU A 123 3.30 9.97 0.71
C LEU A 123 2.93 10.41 2.12
N ILE A 124 1.73 10.04 2.57
CA ILE A 124 1.52 9.91 4.01
C ILE A 124 2.41 8.73 4.39
N ASP A 125 3.48 9.00 5.12
CA ASP A 125 4.38 7.97 5.63
C ASP A 125 3.57 7.06 6.56
N HIS A 126 3.89 5.77 6.61
CA HIS A 126 3.23 4.80 7.49
C HIS A 126 3.38 5.19 8.98
N ASP A 127 4.32 6.09 9.28
CA ASP A 127 4.55 6.71 10.59
C ASP A 127 3.60 7.87 10.92
N ASP A 128 2.98 8.56 9.96
CA ASP A 128 1.93 9.57 10.22
C ASP A 128 0.64 8.92 10.75
N LEU A 129 0.33 7.71 10.26
CA LEU A 129 -0.74 6.87 10.81
C LEU A 129 -0.38 6.39 12.22
N ARG A 130 0.85 5.94 12.47
CA ARG A 130 1.31 5.59 13.84
C ARG A 130 1.23 6.79 14.78
N GLY A 131 1.55 7.99 14.31
CA GLY A 131 1.48 9.24 15.07
C GLY A 131 0.06 9.61 15.48
N ALA A 132 -0.95 9.28 14.66
CA ALA A 132 -2.36 9.42 15.00
C ALA A 132 -2.87 8.27 15.90
N ILE A 133 -2.44 7.04 15.63
CA ILE A 133 -2.84 5.81 16.36
C ILE A 133 -2.24 5.79 17.79
N ASN A 134 -1.04 6.34 18.01
CA ASN A 134 -0.40 6.41 19.34
C ASN A 134 -0.98 7.51 20.24
N GLN A 135 -1.96 8.29 19.77
CA GLN A 135 -2.65 9.29 20.59
C GLN A 135 -3.80 8.69 21.40
N ILE A 136 -4.11 7.40 21.17
CA ILE A 136 -5.28 6.70 21.66
C ILE A 136 -4.88 5.88 22.89
N PRO A 137 -5.29 6.28 24.11
CA PRO A 137 -4.91 5.55 25.31
C PRO A 137 -5.49 4.14 25.31
N ASN A 138 -4.67 3.14 25.68
CA ASN A 138 -5.04 1.76 26.05
C ASN A 138 -5.41 0.76 24.93
N ILE A 139 -5.46 1.15 23.66
CA ILE A 139 -5.89 0.24 22.58
C ILE A 139 -4.81 -0.76 22.12
N TRP A 140 -3.54 -0.38 22.11
CA TRP A 140 -2.44 -1.31 21.77
C TRP A 140 -2.37 -2.46 22.78
N ASP A 141 -2.51 -2.14 24.08
CA ASP A 141 -2.50 -3.13 25.14
C ASP A 141 -3.77 -4.02 25.12
N GLU A 142 -4.92 -3.52 24.66
CA GLU A 142 -6.12 -4.35 24.44
C GLU A 142 -5.96 -5.27 23.23
N TRP A 143 -5.36 -4.79 22.14
CA TRP A 143 -5.11 -5.56 20.92
C TRP A 143 -4.09 -6.69 21.13
N GLU A 144 -3.05 -6.45 21.93
CA GLU A 144 -2.08 -7.49 22.34
C GLU A 144 -2.66 -8.48 23.38
N ARG A 145 -3.61 -8.05 24.23
CA ARG A 145 -4.22 -8.92 25.27
C ARG A 145 -5.27 -9.89 24.74
N GLU A 146 -5.92 -9.60 23.62
CA GLU A 146 -6.96 -10.47 23.02
C GLU A 146 -6.40 -11.61 22.12
N GLU A 147 -5.08 -11.72 21.94
CA GLU A 147 -4.42 -12.81 21.17
C GLU A 147 -4.58 -14.24 21.76
N GLN A 148 -5.34 -14.40 22.85
CA GLN A 148 -5.66 -15.71 23.44
C GLN A 148 -6.99 -16.32 23.00
N LEU A 149 -7.75 -15.67 22.10
CA LEU A 149 -8.98 -16.22 21.55
C LEU A 149 -8.84 -16.59 20.07
N ASP A 150 -9.28 -17.82 19.78
CA ASP A 150 -9.27 -18.58 18.53
C ASP A 150 -9.80 -17.75 17.34
N LEU A 151 -8.91 -17.15 16.55
CA LEU A 151 -9.28 -16.25 15.44
C LEU A 151 -8.62 -16.69 14.12
N ASP A 152 -9.38 -17.49 13.37
CA ASP A 152 -9.24 -17.78 11.94
C ASP A 152 -9.38 -16.49 11.09
N TRP A 153 -8.33 -15.68 10.95
CA TRP A 153 -8.31 -14.57 9.96
C TRP A 153 -7.21 -14.72 8.91
N VAL A 154 -7.68 -14.78 7.67
CA VAL A 154 -7.07 -15.38 6.47
C VAL A 154 -6.98 -14.32 5.37
N VAL A 155 -5.89 -14.33 4.60
CA VAL A 155 -5.94 -13.90 3.18
C VAL A 155 -7.00 -14.76 2.51
N ALA A 156 -8.22 -14.26 2.31
CA ALA A 156 -9.27 -15.00 1.62
C ALA A 156 -8.83 -15.32 0.18
N VAL A 157 -8.14 -16.45 0.02
CA VAL A 157 -8.00 -17.16 -1.24
C VAL A 157 -9.22 -18.05 -1.33
N GLU A 158 -10.32 -17.51 -1.84
CA GLU A 158 -11.36 -18.40 -2.35
C GLU A 158 -10.76 -19.18 -3.52
N SER A 159 -10.57 -20.48 -3.28
CA SER A 159 -10.50 -21.50 -4.31
C SER A 159 -11.78 -22.30 -4.14
N LEU A 160 -12.69 -22.21 -5.12
CA LEU A 160 -13.94 -22.97 -5.18
C LEU A 160 -13.75 -24.50 -5.15
N THR A 161 -12.51 -24.98 -5.10
CA THR A 161 -12.12 -26.39 -5.10
C THR A 161 -11.45 -26.87 -3.81
N CYS A 162 -11.11 -26.01 -2.84
CA CYS A 162 -10.36 -26.41 -1.63
C CYS A 162 -11.12 -26.07 -0.34
N ARG A 163 -11.60 -27.10 0.38
CA ARG A 163 -12.32 -26.99 1.67
C ARG A 163 -11.43 -26.63 2.87
N ARG A 164 -10.26 -26.03 2.66
CA ARG A 164 -9.36 -25.62 3.75
C ARG A 164 -9.10 -24.11 3.66
N LYS A 165 -9.54 -23.39 4.70
CA LYS A 165 -9.12 -22.01 5.00
C LYS A 165 -7.67 -22.08 5.48
N TRP A 166 -6.79 -21.26 4.94
CA TRP A 166 -5.39 -21.19 5.37
C TRP A 166 -5.02 -19.75 5.66
N VAL A 167 -4.61 -19.49 6.91
CA VAL A 167 -4.12 -18.21 7.40
C VAL A 167 -2.64 -18.06 7.04
N ILE A 168 -2.29 -17.01 6.29
CA ILE A 168 -0.90 -16.54 6.25
C ILE A 168 -0.75 -15.59 7.45
N ARG A 169 -0.18 -16.07 8.56
CA ARG A 169 0.42 -15.19 9.57
C ARG A 169 1.69 -14.61 8.96
N SER A 170 1.65 -13.36 8.53
CA SER A 170 2.84 -12.54 8.41
C SER A 170 2.89 -11.66 9.66
N GLU A 171 4.06 -11.55 10.31
CA GLU A 171 4.30 -10.56 11.37
C GLU A 171 4.04 -9.12 10.84
N SER A 172 4.02 -8.94 9.50
CA SER A 172 3.70 -7.72 8.76
C SER A 172 2.21 -7.60 8.36
N PHE A 173 1.38 -8.63 8.51
CA PHE A 173 -0.05 -8.50 8.17
C PHE A 173 -0.82 -7.53 9.09
N PRO A 174 -0.49 -7.43 10.40
CA PRO A 174 -0.96 -6.36 11.28
C PRO A 174 -0.73 -4.95 10.74
N SER A 175 0.37 -4.70 10.02
CA SER A 175 0.80 -3.32 9.74
C SER A 175 -0.07 -2.60 8.72
N PHE A 176 -0.71 -3.28 7.75
CA PHE A 176 -1.56 -2.61 6.77
C PHE A 176 -3.05 -2.64 7.12
N LEU A 177 -3.53 -3.75 7.70
CA LEU A 177 -4.95 -3.93 7.99
C LEU A 177 -5.38 -3.11 9.20
N PHE A 178 -4.58 -3.10 10.27
CA PHE A 178 -4.95 -2.39 11.50
C PHE A 178 -5.10 -0.89 11.26
N PRO A 179 -4.13 -0.16 10.66
CA PRO A 179 -4.31 1.27 10.41
C PRO A 179 -5.51 1.58 9.54
N PHE A 180 -5.81 0.74 8.55
CA PHE A 180 -6.98 0.95 7.69
C PHE A 180 -8.31 0.65 8.42
N VAL A 181 -8.38 -0.40 9.23
CA VAL A 181 -9.56 -0.68 10.06
C VAL A 181 -9.79 0.47 11.04
N MET A 182 -8.73 0.98 11.67
CA MET A 182 -8.82 2.15 12.55
C MET A 182 -9.26 3.40 11.78
N LEU A 183 -8.75 3.63 10.56
CA LEU A 183 -9.21 4.72 9.68
C LEU A 183 -10.72 4.66 9.41
N VAL A 184 -11.25 3.46 9.16
CA VAL A 184 -12.68 3.22 8.93
C VAL A 184 -13.49 3.42 10.22
N TYR A 185 -12.94 2.99 11.36
CA TYR A 185 -13.59 3.04 12.67
C TYR A 185 -13.58 4.44 13.32
N GLU A 186 -12.48 5.20 13.19
CA GLU A 186 -12.19 6.36 14.06
C GLU A 186 -12.20 7.72 13.40
N LEU A 187 -12.24 7.84 12.07
CA LEU A 187 -12.33 9.16 11.42
C LEU A 187 -13.71 9.80 11.69
N VAL A 188 -13.98 10.24 12.91
CA VAL A 188 -15.16 11.00 13.28
C VAL A 188 -14.82 12.46 13.01
N HIS A 189 -14.91 12.88 11.75
CA HIS A 189 -15.12 14.31 11.51
C HIS A 189 -16.61 14.55 11.75
N ASP A 190 -16.90 15.45 12.68
CA ASP A 190 -18.26 15.78 13.09
C ASP A 190 -19.11 16.22 11.89
N ASN A 191 -20.32 15.66 11.84
CA ASN A 191 -21.48 16.01 11.00
C ASN A 191 -21.57 15.58 9.52
N GLU A 192 -20.53 15.03 8.88
CA GLU A 192 -20.62 14.65 7.45
C GLU A 192 -20.22 13.20 7.12
N VAL A 193 -20.71 12.72 5.97
CA VAL A 193 -20.35 11.41 5.40
C VAL A 193 -18.92 11.47 4.88
N CYS A 194 -18.07 10.57 5.36
CA CYS A 194 -16.66 10.53 4.98
C CYS A 194 -16.42 9.52 3.85
N VAL A 195 -15.71 9.96 2.80
CA VAL A 195 -15.33 9.14 1.65
C VAL A 195 -13.84 8.84 1.70
N ILE A 196 -13.50 7.56 1.78
CA ILE A 196 -12.14 7.01 1.93
C ILE A 196 -11.75 6.27 0.64
N PRO A 197 -11.00 6.90 -0.29
CA PRO A 197 -10.51 6.22 -1.47
C PRO A 197 -9.28 5.37 -1.16
N ILE A 198 -9.30 4.09 -1.49
CA ILE A 198 -8.13 3.20 -1.57
C ILE A 198 -7.62 3.23 -3.01
N VAL A 199 -6.38 3.66 -3.22
CA VAL A 199 -5.78 3.81 -4.55
C VAL A 199 -4.54 2.95 -4.69
N GLY A 200 -4.31 2.41 -5.89
CA GLY A 200 -3.14 1.57 -6.15
C GLY A 200 -3.28 0.80 -7.45
N MET A 201 -2.20 0.15 -7.88
CA MET A 201 -2.15 -0.56 -9.15
C MET A 201 -3.14 -1.74 -9.23
N GLY A 202 -3.44 -2.20 -10.44
CA GLY A 202 -4.22 -3.42 -10.66
C GLY A 202 -3.56 -4.63 -9.99
N GLY A 203 -4.36 -5.43 -9.28
CA GLY A 203 -3.86 -6.67 -8.64
C GLY A 203 -3.12 -6.49 -7.31
N VAL A 204 -2.97 -5.25 -6.81
CA VAL A 204 -2.28 -4.96 -5.54
C VAL A 204 -3.08 -5.37 -4.28
N GLY A 205 -4.39 -5.60 -4.40
CA GLY A 205 -5.23 -6.10 -3.28
C GLY A 205 -6.18 -5.08 -2.64
N LYS A 206 -6.51 -3.96 -3.29
CA LYS A 206 -7.44 -2.94 -2.76
C LYS A 206 -8.79 -3.51 -2.32
N THR A 207 -9.41 -4.31 -3.20
CA THR A 207 -10.65 -5.02 -2.92
C THR A 207 -10.50 -5.94 -1.72
N THR A 208 -9.38 -6.67 -1.62
CA THR A 208 -9.08 -7.53 -0.47
C THR A 208 -8.98 -6.72 0.82
N LEU A 209 -8.27 -5.59 0.82
CA LEU A 209 -8.17 -4.72 2.01
C LEU A 209 -9.54 -4.19 2.45
N ALA A 210 -10.34 -3.71 1.50
CA ALA A 210 -11.70 -3.26 1.77
C ALA A 210 -12.59 -4.40 2.31
N GLN A 211 -12.47 -5.62 1.78
CA GLN A 211 -13.19 -6.81 2.25
C GLN A 211 -12.81 -7.16 3.69
N LEU A 212 -11.51 -7.16 4.00
CA LEU A 212 -11.02 -7.45 5.34
C LEU A 212 -11.58 -6.45 6.36
N ALA A 213 -11.55 -5.15 6.06
CA ALA A 213 -12.15 -4.13 6.92
C ALA A 213 -13.67 -4.27 7.02
N TYR A 214 -14.36 -4.50 5.89
CA TYR A 214 -15.81 -4.67 5.87
C TYR A 214 -16.30 -5.87 6.69
N HIS A 215 -15.47 -6.92 6.77
CA HIS A 215 -15.76 -8.14 7.52
C HIS A 215 -15.14 -8.19 8.92
N ASP A 216 -14.39 -7.18 9.36
CA ASP A 216 -13.87 -7.08 10.72
C ASP A 216 -15.01 -6.86 11.72
N ASP A 217 -15.06 -7.64 12.80
CA ASP A 217 -16.19 -7.63 13.73
C ASP A 217 -16.40 -6.28 14.43
N ARG A 218 -15.33 -5.52 14.68
CA ARG A 218 -15.42 -4.16 15.25
C ARG A 218 -16.11 -3.23 14.26
N VAL A 219 -15.73 -3.29 12.98
CA VAL A 219 -16.39 -2.55 11.90
C VAL A 219 -17.84 -3.02 11.75
N LYS A 220 -18.10 -4.33 11.74
CA LYS A 220 -19.47 -4.86 11.61
C LYS A 220 -20.39 -4.32 12.70
N ASN A 221 -19.91 -4.24 13.93
CA ASN A 221 -20.68 -3.81 15.10
C ASN A 221 -20.77 -2.28 15.22
N HIS A 222 -19.94 -1.53 14.49
CA HIS A 222 -19.92 -0.07 14.53
C HIS A 222 -20.97 0.59 13.62
N PHE A 223 -21.39 -0.08 12.54
CA PHE A 223 -22.29 0.49 11.53
C PHE A 223 -23.67 -0.18 11.56
N ASP A 224 -24.73 0.63 11.60
CA ASP A 224 -26.13 0.17 11.55
C ASP A 224 -26.45 -0.54 10.23
N LEU A 225 -25.91 0.00 9.14
CA LEU A 225 -26.17 -0.45 7.78
C LEU A 225 -24.86 -0.63 7.03
N ARG A 226 -24.77 -1.70 6.24
CA ARG A 226 -23.60 -1.98 5.42
C ARG A 226 -24.02 -2.47 4.05
N ALA A 227 -23.35 -1.99 3.00
CA ALA A 227 -23.57 -2.48 1.64
C ALA A 227 -22.30 -2.42 0.82
N TRP A 228 -22.22 -3.32 -0.16
CA TRP A 228 -21.12 -3.41 -1.11
C TRP A 228 -21.68 -3.45 -2.53
N VAL A 229 -21.06 -2.70 -3.44
CA VAL A 229 -21.37 -2.75 -4.87
C VAL A 229 -20.08 -2.70 -5.69
N CYS A 230 -19.97 -3.62 -6.65
CA CYS A 230 -18.94 -3.57 -7.68
C CYS A 230 -19.40 -2.63 -8.80
N VAL A 231 -18.61 -1.59 -9.05
CA VAL A 231 -18.87 -0.56 -10.05
C VAL A 231 -18.24 -1.00 -11.36
N SER A 232 -19.08 -1.03 -12.41
CA SER A 232 -18.62 -1.33 -13.78
C SER A 232 -17.96 -0.10 -14.39
N ASP A 233 -17.25 -0.26 -15.51
CA ASP A 233 -16.67 0.86 -16.25
C ASP A 233 -17.74 1.90 -16.64
N ASP A 234 -18.94 1.41 -16.97
CA ASP A 234 -20.13 2.25 -17.08
C ASP A 234 -20.63 2.65 -15.68
N PHE A 235 -20.28 3.87 -15.26
CA PHE A 235 -20.80 4.46 -14.02
C PHE A 235 -22.28 4.82 -14.19
N ASP A 236 -23.11 3.80 -13.96
CA ASP A 236 -24.56 3.86 -14.01
C ASP A 236 -25.11 4.11 -12.59
N VAL A 237 -25.46 5.38 -12.33
CA VAL A 237 -26.01 5.82 -11.04
C VAL A 237 -27.29 5.07 -10.67
N LEU A 238 -28.13 4.73 -11.65
CA LEU A 238 -29.37 3.98 -11.42
C LEU A 238 -29.07 2.57 -10.94
N ARG A 239 -28.20 1.85 -11.65
CA ARG A 239 -27.79 0.48 -11.27
C ARG A 239 -27.14 0.48 -9.88
N ILE A 240 -26.22 1.39 -9.62
CA ILE A 240 -25.51 1.48 -8.34
C ILE A 240 -26.49 1.76 -7.19
N THR A 241 -27.36 2.77 -7.35
CA THR A 241 -28.36 3.12 -6.32
C THR A 241 -29.31 1.95 -6.04
N LYS A 242 -29.73 1.23 -7.10
CA LYS A 242 -30.59 0.04 -6.99
C LYS A 242 -29.90 -1.08 -6.21
N THR A 243 -28.64 -1.40 -6.54
CA THR A 243 -27.86 -2.43 -5.83
C THR A 243 -27.64 -2.07 -4.37
N LEU A 244 -27.27 -0.82 -4.06
CA LEU A 244 -27.13 -0.35 -2.68
C LEU A 244 -28.43 -0.50 -1.89
N LEU A 245 -29.55 -0.07 -2.48
CA LEU A 245 -30.86 -0.20 -1.84
C LEU A 245 -31.25 -1.66 -1.62
N GLN A 246 -30.96 -2.55 -2.56
CA GLN A 246 -31.22 -4.00 -2.42
C GLN A 246 -30.38 -4.65 -1.32
N SER A 247 -29.11 -4.23 -1.18
CA SER A 247 -28.24 -4.72 -0.10
C SER A 247 -28.70 -4.27 1.29
N ILE A 248 -29.27 -3.07 1.39
CA ILE A 248 -29.75 -2.49 2.66
C ILE A 248 -31.18 -2.94 2.98
N ALA A 249 -32.02 -3.12 1.97
CA ALA A 249 -33.43 -3.46 2.10
C ALA A 249 -33.73 -4.76 1.35
N SER A 250 -34.15 -5.78 2.09
CA SER A 250 -34.47 -7.13 1.62
C SER A 250 -35.64 -7.22 0.61
N TYR A 251 -36.25 -6.11 0.20
CA TYR A 251 -37.42 -6.09 -0.69
C TYR A 251 -37.47 -4.81 -1.56
N ALA A 252 -36.46 -4.58 -2.41
CA ALA A 252 -36.64 -3.61 -3.49
C ALA A 252 -37.47 -4.27 -4.61
N ARG A 253 -38.75 -3.87 -4.75
CA ARG A 253 -39.54 -4.15 -5.98
C ARG A 253 -38.77 -3.68 -7.21
N GLU A 254 -39.14 -4.14 -8.41
CA GLU A 254 -38.62 -3.64 -9.69
C GLU A 254 -38.93 -2.16 -9.88
N ILE A 255 -38.13 -1.31 -9.25
CA ILE A 255 -38.15 0.14 -9.40
C ILE A 255 -37.02 0.46 -10.36
N ASN A 256 -37.38 1.00 -11.52
CA ASN A 256 -36.45 1.44 -12.55
C ASN A 256 -36.48 2.97 -12.73
N ASP A 257 -36.90 3.69 -11.68
CA ASP A 257 -36.88 5.15 -11.63
C ASP A 257 -35.82 5.60 -10.62
N LEU A 258 -34.82 6.35 -11.10
CA LEU A 258 -33.69 6.79 -10.26
C LEU A 258 -34.16 7.69 -9.11
N ASN A 259 -35.10 8.60 -9.34
CA ASN A 259 -35.57 9.52 -8.32
C ASN A 259 -36.22 8.77 -7.16
N LEU A 260 -37.10 7.81 -7.46
CA LEU A 260 -37.75 6.98 -6.45
C LEU A 260 -36.74 6.09 -5.71
N LEU A 261 -35.73 5.55 -6.40
CA LEU A 261 -34.64 4.81 -5.77
C LEU A 261 -33.85 5.70 -4.79
N GLN A 262 -33.52 6.93 -5.19
CA GLN A 262 -32.79 7.88 -4.34
C GLN A 262 -33.60 8.33 -3.13
N VAL A 263 -34.91 8.58 -3.28
CA VAL A 263 -35.80 8.89 -2.15
C VAL A 263 -35.80 7.74 -1.15
N LYS A 264 -36.00 6.50 -1.61
CA LYS A 264 -36.01 5.33 -0.73
C LYS A 264 -34.67 5.04 -0.07
N LEU A 265 -33.57 5.21 -0.81
CA LEU A 265 -32.23 5.06 -0.25
C LEU A 265 -31.99 6.12 0.83
N LYS A 266 -32.34 7.39 0.55
CA LYS A 266 -32.26 8.48 1.53
C LYS A 266 -33.06 8.18 2.80
N GLU A 267 -34.30 7.72 2.67
CA GLU A 267 -35.15 7.33 3.81
C GLU A 267 -34.51 6.23 4.67
N LYS A 268 -33.85 5.24 4.03
CA LYS A 268 -33.17 4.15 4.74
C LYS A 268 -31.89 4.59 5.44
N LEU A 269 -31.14 5.50 4.83
CA LEU A 269 -29.88 6.00 5.38
C LEU A 269 -30.10 7.11 6.42
N SER A 270 -31.26 7.76 6.43
CA SER A 270 -31.49 8.96 7.22
C SER A 270 -31.25 8.74 8.72
N GLY A 271 -30.29 9.49 9.28
CA GLY A 271 -29.92 9.41 10.70
C GLY A 271 -29.24 8.10 11.12
N LYS A 272 -28.94 7.19 10.19
CA LYS A 272 -28.24 5.93 10.44
C LYS A 272 -26.76 6.05 10.15
N LYS A 273 -25.92 5.41 10.96
CA LYS A 273 -24.50 5.30 10.69
C LYS A 273 -24.28 4.13 9.74
N PHE A 274 -23.84 4.40 8.51
CA PHE A 274 -23.66 3.36 7.49
C PHE A 274 -22.21 3.23 7.00
N LEU A 275 -21.88 2.06 6.47
CA LEU A 275 -20.65 1.83 5.69
C LEU A 275 -21.02 1.30 4.30
N LEU A 276 -20.71 2.07 3.26
CA LEU A 276 -20.87 1.64 1.87
C LEU A 276 -19.51 1.38 1.23
N VAL A 277 -19.40 0.34 0.43
CA VAL A 277 -18.20 0.06 -0.39
C VAL A 277 -18.56 0.14 -1.86
N LEU A 278 -17.88 1.04 -2.58
CA LEU A 278 -17.94 1.18 -4.04
C LEU A 278 -16.62 0.65 -4.61
N ASP A 279 -16.64 -0.59 -5.07
CA ASP A 279 -15.44 -1.31 -5.51
C ASP A 279 -15.19 -1.11 -7.01
N ASP A 280 -13.93 -0.91 -7.40
CA ASP A 280 -13.41 -0.72 -8.76
C ASP A 280 -14.04 0.46 -9.52
N VAL A 281 -14.04 1.66 -8.93
CA VAL A 281 -14.57 2.88 -9.58
C VAL A 281 -13.57 3.47 -10.59
N TRP A 282 -14.01 3.68 -11.83
CA TRP A 282 -13.18 4.23 -12.92
C TRP A 282 -13.57 5.63 -13.39
N ASN A 283 -14.79 6.08 -13.09
CA ASN A 283 -15.36 7.28 -13.70
C ASN A 283 -15.01 8.56 -12.92
N GLU A 284 -14.45 9.54 -13.62
CA GLU A 284 -14.04 10.83 -13.05
C GLU A 284 -15.12 11.93 -13.15
N ASN A 285 -16.31 11.62 -13.69
CA ASN A 285 -17.36 12.62 -13.86
C ASN A 285 -17.96 13.00 -12.50
N TYR A 286 -17.61 14.20 -12.05
CA TYR A 286 -18.07 14.76 -10.77
C TYR A 286 -19.60 14.85 -10.67
N ASP A 287 -20.32 15.22 -11.73
CA ASP A 287 -21.78 15.33 -11.69
C ASP A 287 -22.45 13.98 -11.45
N LYS A 288 -21.91 12.90 -12.04
CA LYS A 288 -22.40 11.54 -11.77
C LYS A 288 -22.13 11.13 -10.32
N TRP A 289 -20.96 11.48 -9.78
CA TRP A 289 -20.61 11.26 -8.38
C TRP A 289 -21.54 12.02 -7.43
N ASP A 290 -21.74 13.33 -7.65
CA ASP A 290 -22.61 14.18 -6.83
C ASP A 290 -24.07 13.66 -6.82
N ARG A 291 -24.56 13.24 -7.99
CA ARG A 291 -25.88 12.60 -8.12
C ARG A 291 -25.97 11.32 -7.32
N LEU A 292 -24.95 10.46 -7.31
CA LEU A 292 -24.92 9.24 -6.49
C LEU A 292 -24.89 9.57 -4.99
N CYS A 293 -24.16 10.60 -4.59
CA CYS A 293 -23.98 11.00 -3.19
C CYS A 293 -25.17 11.76 -2.59
N THR A 294 -26.06 12.30 -3.42
CA THR A 294 -27.25 13.05 -3.00
C THR A 294 -28.05 12.36 -1.87
N PRO A 295 -28.45 11.08 -1.98
CA PRO A 295 -29.14 10.38 -0.88
C PRO A 295 -28.24 10.08 0.33
N LEU A 296 -26.92 9.96 0.14
CA LEU A 296 -25.97 9.61 1.21
C LEU A 296 -25.84 10.72 2.24
N ARG A 297 -25.98 11.99 1.81
CA ARG A 297 -25.93 13.19 2.67
C ARG A 297 -26.93 13.20 3.84
N ALA A 298 -27.97 12.36 3.80
CA ALA A 298 -28.90 12.20 4.92
C ALA A 298 -28.37 11.28 6.03
N GLY A 299 -27.22 10.64 5.83
CA GLY A 299 -26.57 9.75 6.78
C GLY A 299 -26.34 10.37 8.15
N GLY A 300 -26.38 9.53 9.17
CA GLY A 300 -25.97 9.93 10.52
C GLY A 300 -24.46 10.20 10.60
N PRO A 301 -24.02 11.02 11.58
CA PRO A 301 -22.60 11.29 11.81
C PRO A 301 -21.75 10.02 11.91
N GLY A 302 -20.55 10.08 11.32
CA GLY A 302 -19.62 8.95 11.27
C GLY A 302 -19.94 7.91 10.19
N SER A 303 -20.89 8.17 9.29
CA SER A 303 -21.11 7.33 8.10
C SER A 303 -19.92 7.37 7.15
N LYS A 304 -19.62 6.23 6.52
CA LYS A 304 -18.44 6.00 5.69
C LYS A 304 -18.80 5.47 4.30
N VAL A 305 -18.02 5.91 3.32
CA VAL A 305 -18.00 5.35 1.96
C VAL A 305 -16.56 4.98 1.62
N ILE A 306 -16.27 3.70 1.44
CA ILE A 306 -14.98 3.24 0.92
C ILE A 306 -15.09 3.17 -0.60
N ILE A 307 -14.11 3.73 -1.29
CA ILE A 307 -13.97 3.59 -2.74
C ILE A 307 -12.69 2.82 -3.03
N THR A 308 -12.70 1.83 -3.92
CA THR A 308 -11.44 1.29 -4.46
C THR A 308 -11.28 1.75 -5.90
N THR A 309 -10.10 2.25 -6.25
CA THR A 309 -9.82 2.71 -7.62
C THR A 309 -8.36 2.54 -7.98
N ARG A 310 -8.05 2.48 -9.27
CA ARG A 310 -6.68 2.59 -9.80
C ARG A 310 -6.34 4.01 -10.21
N ASN A 311 -7.34 4.88 -10.27
CA ASN A 311 -7.27 6.18 -10.88
C ASN A 311 -7.20 7.27 -9.80
N MET A 312 -6.05 7.96 -9.71
CA MET A 312 -5.88 9.08 -8.79
C MET A 312 -6.84 10.24 -9.08
N GLY A 313 -7.26 10.42 -10.33
CA GLY A 313 -8.30 11.40 -10.71
C GLY A 313 -9.65 11.07 -10.05
N VAL A 314 -10.06 9.80 -10.01
CA VAL A 314 -11.28 9.40 -9.29
C VAL A 314 -11.13 9.72 -7.80
N ALA A 315 -9.98 9.38 -7.21
CA ALA A 315 -9.74 9.66 -5.80
C ALA A 315 -9.74 11.16 -5.48
N SER A 316 -9.19 12.02 -6.35
CA SER A 316 -9.16 13.46 -6.12
C SER A 316 -10.54 14.11 -6.15
N HIS A 317 -11.45 13.65 -7.03
CA HIS A 317 -12.80 14.20 -7.18
C HIS A 317 -13.80 13.66 -6.15
N THR A 318 -13.58 12.46 -5.62
CA THR A 318 -14.55 11.78 -4.74
C THR A 318 -14.24 11.93 -3.26
N ARG A 319 -13.00 12.27 -2.91
CA ARG A 319 -12.51 12.21 -1.53
C ARG A 319 -13.08 13.29 -0.61
N THR A 320 -13.27 12.92 0.64
CA THR A 320 -13.38 13.88 1.76
C THR A 320 -12.16 13.82 2.69
N VAL A 321 -11.34 12.77 2.58
CA VAL A 321 -10.07 12.60 3.31
C VAL A 321 -8.92 12.30 2.35
N SER A 322 -7.68 12.25 2.83
CA SER A 322 -6.58 11.85 1.94
C SER A 322 -6.82 10.42 1.41
N PRO A 323 -6.56 10.13 0.12
CA PRO A 323 -6.60 8.78 -0.39
C PRO A 323 -5.62 7.89 0.38
N TYR A 324 -5.98 6.63 0.59
CA TYR A 324 -5.12 5.60 1.16
C TYR A 324 -4.35 4.90 0.02
N PRO A 325 -3.06 5.21 -0.19
CA PRO A 325 -2.26 4.55 -1.21
C PRO A 325 -1.89 3.14 -0.75
N LEU A 326 -2.43 2.13 -1.42
CA LEU A 326 -2.06 0.74 -1.18
C LEU A 326 -0.83 0.38 -2.03
N GLN A 327 0.27 0.11 -1.32
CA GLN A 327 1.55 -0.26 -1.90
C GLN A 327 1.62 -1.76 -2.24
N GLU A 328 2.58 -2.10 -3.08
CA GLU A 328 2.94 -3.47 -3.40
C GLU A 328 3.48 -4.21 -2.16
N LEU A 329 3.39 -5.53 -2.16
CA LEU A 329 3.94 -6.34 -1.08
C LEU A 329 5.47 -6.25 -1.06
N SER A 330 6.04 -6.39 0.13
CA SER A 330 7.46 -6.68 0.27
C SER A 330 7.82 -7.97 -0.49
N ASN A 331 9.10 -8.12 -0.87
CA ASN A 331 9.54 -9.32 -1.56
C ASN A 331 9.30 -10.59 -0.72
N ASP A 332 9.49 -10.49 0.60
CA ASP A 332 9.27 -11.60 1.53
C ASP A 332 7.78 -11.98 1.65
N ASP A 333 6.88 -11.01 1.74
CA ASP A 333 5.43 -11.28 1.77
C ASP A 333 4.94 -11.81 0.42
N CYS A 334 5.47 -11.27 -0.69
CA CYS A 334 5.17 -11.76 -2.04
C CYS A 334 5.65 -13.21 -2.22
N ARG A 335 6.85 -13.54 -1.72
CA ARG A 335 7.39 -14.90 -1.65
C ARG A 335 6.45 -15.82 -0.89
N ALA A 336 5.97 -15.40 0.28
CA ALA A 336 5.07 -16.22 1.08
C ALA A 336 3.76 -16.52 0.36
N VAL A 337 3.16 -15.52 -0.30
CA VAL A 337 1.95 -15.71 -1.13
C VAL A 337 2.24 -16.69 -2.27
N PHE A 338 3.33 -16.47 -3.01
CA PHE A 338 3.70 -17.33 -4.14
C PHE A 338 3.93 -18.79 -3.69
N ALA A 339 4.78 -19.00 -2.68
CA ALA A 339 5.13 -20.31 -2.18
C ALA A 339 3.91 -21.06 -1.62
N GLN A 340 2.98 -20.34 -0.99
CA GLN A 340 1.74 -20.92 -0.50
C GLN A 340 0.87 -21.42 -1.66
N HIS A 341 0.83 -20.68 -2.77
CA HIS A 341 0.03 -21.04 -3.94
C HIS A 341 0.63 -22.18 -4.76
N ALA A 342 1.96 -22.20 -4.91
CA ALA A 342 2.70 -23.21 -5.65
C ALA A 342 2.87 -24.52 -4.86
N LEU A 343 3.29 -24.42 -3.60
CA LEU A 343 3.80 -25.56 -2.83
C LEU A 343 3.01 -25.84 -1.55
N GLY A 344 2.03 -25.00 -1.20
CA GLY A 344 1.32 -25.10 0.08
C GLY A 344 2.23 -24.85 1.29
N ALA A 345 3.31 -24.09 1.11
CA ALA A 345 4.32 -23.81 2.13
C ALA A 345 4.54 -22.29 2.28
N ARG A 346 5.11 -21.87 3.42
CA ARG A 346 5.41 -20.45 3.68
C ARG A 346 6.60 -19.91 2.87
N ASN A 347 7.51 -20.79 2.44
CA ASN A 347 8.72 -20.44 1.71
C ASN A 347 9.23 -21.67 0.93
N PHE A 348 10.37 -21.51 0.26
CA PHE A 348 10.99 -22.55 -0.54
C PHE A 348 12.01 -23.41 0.22
N GLU A 349 12.18 -23.25 1.54
CA GLU A 349 13.27 -23.92 2.29
C GLU A 349 13.17 -25.45 2.26
N ALA A 350 11.94 -25.99 2.33
CA ALA A 350 11.68 -27.42 2.21
C ALA A 350 11.78 -27.93 0.76
N HIS A 351 12.04 -27.06 -0.22
CA HIS A 351 12.05 -27.39 -1.65
C HIS A 351 13.31 -26.84 -2.35
N PRO A 352 14.53 -27.33 -2.01
CA PRO A 352 15.78 -26.79 -2.53
C PRO A 352 15.88 -26.79 -4.06
N HIS A 353 15.27 -27.79 -4.71
CA HIS A 353 15.31 -27.95 -6.18
C HIS A 353 14.62 -26.82 -6.93
N VAL A 354 13.61 -26.19 -6.36
CA VAL A 354 12.86 -25.08 -6.98
C VAL A 354 13.09 -23.75 -6.27
N LYS A 355 13.94 -23.72 -5.23
CA LYS A 355 14.19 -22.52 -4.43
C LYS A 355 14.74 -21.37 -5.27
N VAL A 356 15.85 -21.60 -5.99
CA VAL A 356 16.53 -20.55 -6.76
C VAL A 356 15.60 -19.98 -7.83
N ILE A 357 14.97 -20.85 -8.62
CA ILE A 357 14.04 -20.42 -9.66
C ILE A 357 12.77 -19.79 -9.10
N GLY A 358 12.30 -20.27 -7.94
CA GLY A 358 11.16 -19.70 -7.23
C GLY A 358 11.42 -18.27 -6.78
N GLU A 359 12.60 -17.98 -6.25
CA GLU A 359 13.00 -16.60 -5.92
C GLU A 359 13.02 -15.69 -7.17
N GLU A 360 13.53 -16.20 -8.29
CA GLU A 360 13.53 -15.44 -9.54
C GLU A 360 12.10 -15.15 -10.04
N MET A 361 11.20 -16.12 -9.92
CA MET A 361 9.78 -15.93 -10.25
C MET A 361 9.08 -14.94 -9.31
N VAL A 362 9.40 -14.94 -8.01
CA VAL A 362 8.87 -13.95 -7.07
C VAL A 362 9.30 -12.54 -7.47
N ASN A 363 10.56 -12.36 -7.87
CA ASN A 363 11.03 -11.07 -8.38
C ASN A 363 10.26 -10.61 -9.63
N ARG A 364 9.84 -11.54 -10.50
CA ARG A 364 8.97 -11.23 -11.66
C ARG A 364 7.57 -10.77 -11.25
N CYS A 365 7.12 -11.10 -10.04
CA CYS A 365 5.80 -10.68 -9.55
C CYS A 365 5.74 -9.21 -9.17
N ARG A 366 6.89 -8.54 -8.95
CA ARG A 366 6.96 -7.12 -8.55
C ARG A 366 6.04 -6.77 -7.38
N GLY A 367 6.01 -7.63 -6.37
CA GLY A 367 5.18 -7.41 -5.17
C GLY A 367 3.66 -7.49 -5.39
N LEU A 368 3.16 -7.88 -6.58
CA LEU A 368 1.73 -7.96 -6.85
C LEU A 368 1.14 -9.30 -6.38
N PRO A 369 0.24 -9.32 -5.38
CA PRO A 369 -0.37 -10.55 -4.88
C PRO A 369 -1.11 -11.34 -5.97
N LEU A 370 -1.80 -10.64 -6.88
CA LEU A 370 -2.53 -11.28 -7.96
C LEU A 370 -1.60 -12.06 -8.91
N VAL A 371 -0.43 -11.50 -9.21
CA VAL A 371 0.58 -12.17 -10.06
C VAL A 371 1.16 -13.37 -9.34
N ALA A 372 1.57 -13.20 -8.09
CA ALA A 372 2.09 -14.29 -7.27
C ALA A 372 1.09 -15.47 -7.16
N LYS A 373 -0.19 -15.15 -6.92
CA LYS A 373 -1.28 -16.13 -6.87
C LYS A 373 -1.51 -16.83 -8.21
N ALA A 374 -1.48 -16.09 -9.32
CA ALA A 374 -1.70 -16.66 -10.65
C ALA A 374 -0.58 -17.63 -11.03
N LEU A 375 0.68 -17.21 -10.90
CA LEU A 375 1.84 -18.04 -11.24
C LEU A 375 1.99 -19.23 -10.30
N GLY A 376 1.86 -19.02 -8.98
CA GLY A 376 1.87 -20.11 -8.03
C GLY A 376 0.72 -21.10 -8.28
N GLY A 377 -0.43 -20.61 -8.77
CA GLY A 377 -1.54 -21.46 -9.20
C GLY A 377 -1.21 -22.35 -10.40
N ILE A 378 -0.46 -21.85 -11.38
CA ILE A 378 0.02 -22.66 -12.52
C ILE A 378 0.96 -23.76 -12.03
N LEU A 379 1.83 -23.42 -11.08
CA LEU A 379 2.88 -24.27 -10.53
C LEU A 379 2.42 -25.13 -9.34
N ARG A 380 1.10 -25.24 -9.12
CA ARG A 380 0.56 -25.92 -7.95
C ARG A 380 0.98 -27.39 -7.94
N ASN A 381 1.69 -27.78 -6.88
CA ASN A 381 2.28 -29.11 -6.68
C ASN A 381 3.28 -29.55 -7.76
N GLU A 382 3.81 -28.60 -8.54
CA GLU A 382 4.82 -28.88 -9.55
C GLU A 382 6.22 -28.75 -8.94
N LEU A 383 6.99 -29.84 -8.95
CA LEU A 383 8.33 -29.91 -8.37
C LEU A 383 9.42 -30.05 -9.44
N ASN A 384 9.06 -30.24 -10.71
CA ASN A 384 10.01 -30.33 -11.81
C ASN A 384 10.58 -28.95 -12.13
N HIS A 385 11.89 -28.78 -11.96
CA HIS A 385 12.59 -27.53 -12.28
C HIS A 385 12.38 -27.09 -13.74
N GLU A 386 12.33 -28.00 -14.70
CA GLU A 386 12.15 -27.66 -16.12
C GLU A 386 10.80 -26.97 -16.37
N ALA A 387 9.74 -27.41 -15.68
CA ALA A 387 8.42 -26.78 -15.80
C ALA A 387 8.40 -25.34 -15.26
N TRP A 388 9.17 -25.06 -14.20
CA TRP A 388 9.36 -23.69 -13.69
C TRP A 388 10.17 -22.83 -14.66
N ASP A 389 11.21 -23.42 -15.26
CA ASP A 389 12.11 -22.76 -16.21
C ASP A 389 11.40 -22.36 -17.50
N ASP A 390 10.54 -23.24 -18.03
CA ASP A 390 9.70 -22.97 -19.21
C ASP A 390 8.78 -21.76 -18.99
N ILE A 391 8.19 -21.65 -17.79
CA ILE A 391 7.31 -20.52 -17.44
C ILE A 391 8.14 -19.25 -17.26
N LEU A 392 9.27 -19.32 -16.56
CA LEU A 392 10.14 -18.18 -16.30
C LEU A 392 10.71 -17.59 -17.60
N LYS A 393 11.10 -18.44 -18.57
CA LYS A 393 11.68 -18.05 -19.85
C LYS A 393 10.66 -17.78 -20.95
N SER A 394 9.37 -17.80 -20.61
CA SER A 394 8.30 -17.57 -21.59
C SER A 394 8.39 -16.18 -22.23
N LYS A 395 8.36 -16.11 -23.57
CA LYS A 395 8.31 -14.83 -24.32
C LYS A 395 7.07 -13.99 -24.02
N ILE A 396 6.06 -14.58 -23.38
CA ILE A 396 4.85 -13.86 -22.95
C ILE A 396 5.20 -12.75 -21.95
N TRP A 397 6.28 -12.91 -21.17
CA TRP A 397 6.79 -11.89 -20.25
C TRP A 397 7.17 -10.59 -20.94
N ASP A 398 7.66 -10.68 -22.17
CA ASP A 398 8.19 -9.53 -22.93
C ASP A 398 7.10 -8.85 -23.75
N LEU A 399 5.86 -9.34 -23.70
CA LEU A 399 4.74 -8.68 -24.35
C LEU A 399 4.47 -7.35 -23.65
N PRO A 400 4.29 -6.25 -24.41
CA PRO A 400 3.95 -4.97 -23.83
C PRO A 400 2.65 -5.09 -23.05
N GLU A 401 2.59 -4.40 -21.91
CA GLU A 401 1.34 -4.21 -21.20
C GLU A 401 0.37 -3.50 -22.15
N GLU A 402 -0.76 -4.15 -22.42
CA GLU A 402 -1.79 -3.57 -23.27
C GLU A 402 -2.48 -2.41 -22.53
N LYS A 403 -3.11 -1.50 -23.28
CA LYS A 403 -3.95 -0.43 -22.71
C LYS A 403 -5.07 -0.96 -21.78
N SER A 404 -5.41 -2.24 -21.88
CA SER A 404 -6.35 -2.96 -21.01
C SER A 404 -5.82 -3.19 -19.59
N GLY A 405 -4.53 -2.94 -19.32
CA GLY A 405 -3.90 -3.13 -18.01
C GLY A 405 -3.82 -4.60 -17.59
N VAL A 406 -3.89 -5.53 -18.55
CA VAL A 406 -3.74 -6.97 -18.29
C VAL A 406 -2.27 -7.32 -18.15
N LEU A 407 -1.89 -7.76 -16.95
CA LEU A 407 -0.52 -8.12 -16.62
C LEU A 407 -0.07 -9.34 -17.45
N PRO A 408 1.16 -9.35 -18.03
CA PRO A 408 1.70 -10.48 -18.79
C PRO A 408 1.61 -11.83 -18.06
N ALA A 409 1.77 -11.83 -16.74
CA ALA A 409 1.62 -13.02 -15.91
C ALA A 409 0.20 -13.64 -15.96
N LEU A 410 -0.85 -12.83 -16.14
CA LEU A 410 -2.22 -13.33 -16.28
C LEU A 410 -2.43 -13.97 -17.65
N LYS A 411 -1.85 -13.39 -18.71
CA LYS A 411 -1.82 -14.02 -20.05
C LYS A 411 -1.08 -15.35 -20.00
N LEU A 412 0.04 -15.39 -19.28
CA LEU A 412 0.82 -16.61 -19.08
C LEU A 412 0.03 -17.69 -18.35
N SER A 413 -0.75 -17.31 -17.32
CA SER A 413 -1.67 -18.21 -16.61
C SER A 413 -2.73 -18.79 -17.55
N TYR A 414 -3.39 -17.94 -18.35
CA TYR A 414 -4.33 -18.42 -19.35
C TYR A 414 -3.67 -19.34 -20.39
N HIS A 415 -2.46 -19.03 -20.84
CA HIS A 415 -1.73 -19.84 -21.81
C HIS A 415 -1.45 -21.26 -21.30
N HIS A 416 -1.18 -21.41 -20.01
CA HIS A 416 -0.88 -22.71 -19.38
C HIS A 416 -2.12 -23.46 -18.85
N LEU A 417 -3.32 -22.89 -18.96
CA LEU A 417 -4.55 -23.62 -18.65
C LEU A 417 -4.72 -24.83 -19.59
N PRO A 418 -5.27 -25.97 -19.10
CA PRO A 418 -5.74 -27.04 -19.97
C PRO A 418 -6.72 -26.54 -21.03
N SER A 419 -6.66 -27.10 -22.25
CA SER A 419 -7.43 -26.64 -23.41
C SER A 419 -8.94 -26.52 -23.15
N HIS A 420 -9.53 -27.49 -22.45
CA HIS A 420 -10.95 -27.48 -22.08
C HIS A 420 -11.33 -26.36 -21.08
N LEU A 421 -10.40 -25.98 -20.20
CA LEU A 421 -10.62 -24.87 -19.26
C LEU A 421 -10.43 -23.51 -19.92
N LYS A 422 -9.59 -23.39 -20.95
CA LYS A 422 -9.44 -22.14 -21.72
C LYS A 422 -10.78 -21.69 -22.31
N GLN A 423 -11.55 -22.63 -22.89
CA GLN A 423 -12.87 -22.34 -23.46
C GLN A 423 -13.86 -21.89 -22.38
N CYS A 424 -13.90 -22.60 -21.24
CA CYS A 424 -14.75 -22.22 -20.11
C CYS A 424 -14.42 -20.83 -19.58
N PHE A 425 -13.13 -20.51 -19.42
CA PHE A 425 -12.66 -19.20 -18.96
C PHE A 425 -12.97 -18.08 -19.96
N ALA A 426 -12.67 -18.31 -21.24
CA ALA A 426 -12.92 -17.32 -22.29
C ALA A 426 -14.41 -17.01 -22.47
N TYR A 427 -15.30 -17.97 -22.21
CA TYR A 427 -16.75 -17.75 -22.25
C TYR A 427 -17.23 -16.67 -21.27
N CYS A 428 -16.58 -16.56 -20.11
CA CYS A 428 -16.90 -15.53 -19.13
C CYS A 428 -16.71 -14.09 -19.67
N ALA A 429 -15.89 -13.90 -20.70
CA ALA A 429 -15.63 -12.60 -21.31
C ALA A 429 -16.79 -12.07 -22.18
N ILE A 430 -17.81 -12.90 -22.46
CA ILE A 430 -19.02 -12.49 -23.19
C ILE A 430 -19.93 -11.63 -22.30
N PHE A 431 -19.81 -11.78 -20.98
CA PHE A 431 -20.64 -11.08 -20.02
C PHE A 431 -20.06 -9.70 -19.67
N PRO A 432 -20.92 -8.74 -19.28
CA PRO A 432 -20.46 -7.43 -18.83
C PRO A 432 -19.47 -7.53 -17.66
N LYS A 433 -18.55 -6.56 -17.57
CA LYS A 433 -17.60 -6.48 -16.46
C LYS A 433 -18.34 -6.41 -15.12
N GLY A 434 -17.91 -7.25 -14.16
CA GLY A 434 -18.52 -7.31 -12.83
C GLY A 434 -19.82 -8.12 -12.76
N TYR A 435 -20.18 -8.87 -13.80
CA TYR A 435 -21.32 -9.79 -13.77
C TYR A 435 -21.13 -10.86 -12.68
N GLU A 436 -22.15 -11.01 -11.82
CA GLU A 436 -22.15 -12.00 -10.75
C GLU A 436 -22.76 -13.31 -11.25
N PHE A 437 -21.91 -14.33 -11.44
CA PHE A 437 -22.36 -15.65 -11.88
C PHE A 437 -22.87 -16.49 -10.71
N LYS A 438 -24.05 -17.08 -10.86
CA LYS A 438 -24.41 -18.25 -10.06
C LYS A 438 -23.63 -19.46 -10.57
N LYS A 439 -23.01 -20.21 -9.66
CA LYS A 439 -22.20 -21.38 -10.01
C LYS A 439 -22.94 -22.35 -10.94
N ASP A 440 -24.17 -22.72 -10.57
CA ASP A 440 -24.94 -23.70 -11.33
C ASP A 440 -25.38 -23.18 -12.70
N GLU A 441 -25.66 -21.88 -12.82
CA GLU A 441 -25.95 -21.21 -14.09
C GLU A 441 -24.75 -21.27 -15.04
N LEU A 442 -23.56 -20.91 -14.55
CA LEU A 442 -22.35 -20.94 -15.36
C LEU A 442 -21.99 -22.36 -15.82
N ILE A 443 -22.21 -23.36 -14.95
CA ILE A 443 -22.04 -24.77 -15.31
C ILE A 443 -23.01 -25.18 -16.42
N LEU A 444 -24.29 -24.80 -16.32
CA LEU A 444 -25.29 -25.11 -17.35
C LEU A 444 -24.96 -24.44 -18.69
N LEU A 445 -24.46 -23.21 -18.67
CA LEU A 445 -24.00 -22.51 -19.86
C LEU A 445 -22.82 -23.25 -20.52
N TRP A 446 -21.81 -23.64 -19.74
CA TRP A 446 -20.69 -24.45 -20.26
C TRP A 446 -21.12 -25.83 -20.77
N MET A 447 -22.14 -26.44 -20.16
CA MET A 447 -22.75 -27.68 -20.66
C MET A 447 -23.44 -27.48 -22.01
N GLY A 448 -24.23 -26.40 -22.14
CA GLY A 448 -24.94 -26.06 -23.37
C GLY A 448 -24.02 -25.83 -24.56
N GLU A 449 -22.88 -25.19 -24.31
CA GLU A 449 -21.82 -24.96 -25.33
C GLU A 449 -20.94 -26.19 -25.57
N GLY A 450 -21.12 -27.27 -24.81
CA GLY A 450 -20.34 -28.50 -24.95
C GLY A 450 -18.90 -28.40 -24.48
N PHE A 451 -18.55 -27.45 -23.60
CA PHE A 451 -17.18 -27.29 -23.09
C PHE A 451 -16.81 -28.31 -22.00
N LEU A 452 -17.80 -28.90 -21.33
CA LEU A 452 -17.55 -29.88 -20.27
C LEU A 452 -17.21 -31.26 -20.86
N GLN A 453 -16.04 -31.78 -20.49
CA GLN A 453 -15.63 -33.13 -20.88
C GLN A 453 -16.52 -34.17 -20.20
N GLN A 454 -17.17 -35.02 -20.99
CA GLN A 454 -17.82 -36.22 -20.45
C GLN A 454 -16.75 -37.18 -19.93
N THR A 455 -16.81 -37.50 -18.64
CA THR A 455 -15.99 -38.58 -18.09
C THR A 455 -16.37 -39.87 -18.81
N LYS A 456 -15.39 -40.54 -19.43
CA LYS A 456 -15.58 -41.88 -20.01
C LYS A 456 -15.88 -42.86 -18.88
N GLY A 457 -17.15 -42.95 -18.49
CA GLY A 457 -17.59 -43.64 -17.28
C GLY A 457 -19.10 -43.89 -17.22
N LYS A 458 -19.55 -44.83 -18.07
CA LYS A 458 -20.81 -45.60 -18.05
C LYS A 458 -22.13 -44.95 -18.53
N LYS A 459 -22.58 -45.57 -19.63
CA LYS A 459 -23.90 -45.62 -20.30
C LYS A 459 -24.21 -44.48 -21.27
N GLN A 460 -23.93 -44.79 -22.54
CA GLN A 460 -24.77 -44.40 -23.67
C GLN A 460 -26.24 -44.70 -23.31
N TRP A 461 -27.08 -43.68 -23.29
CA TRP A 461 -28.49 -43.88 -23.59
C TRP A 461 -28.57 -44.03 -25.11
N ARG A 462 -28.71 -45.28 -25.56
CA ARG A 462 -29.14 -45.54 -26.94
C ARG A 462 -30.59 -45.06 -27.05
N THR A 463 -30.82 -44.14 -27.97
CA THR A 463 -32.12 -43.75 -28.50
C THR A 463 -32.94 -44.95 -28.95
#